data_AF-A0A074YCJ3-F1
#
_entry.id   AF-A0A074YCJ3-F1
#
_cell.length_a   1.000
_cell.length_b   1.000
_cell.length_c   1.000
_cell.angle_alpha   90.00
_cell.angle_beta   90.00
_cell.angle_gamma   90.00
#
_symmetry.space_group_name_H-M   'P 1'
#
loop_
_entity.id
_entity.type
_entity.pdbx_description
1 polymer ?
#
loop_
_entity_poly.entity_id
_entity_poly.type
_entity_poly.pdbx_seq_one_letter_code
_entity_poly.pdbx_strand_id
1 'polypeptide(L)'
;MPYFCKSETFTPHPQSEIANAVGINQNPLVHGNKGPVNVSFSSHIYNETVNFFSALNELQMPVSYDPNDGATAGASFLPLALNPANQTRCDARSAYFEPYAMRPNLWVSTDQHVTRILFEGGSGNPNTTTPTPGDSSVGQGSSFSRPDGLFSNITQNGIASRRRMFRPVYCILDSLKQRLGMRKRQPTNTPVTSVGGLLRANGVEFASAASELRRNITAVREIIVAAGALHTPQVLKLSGLGPANELQSLQIPVLVDLPGVGMNLQDHALVGVFCKCQASRRETTLTTLSDPYQKPTSFTSVQIASNYSLMSQFGATYQANRTGPWTAGPPDGNAFPALSVLTNRSFSIITKAQTQKAIDYLPPDVHQNVIAGFEAQRQLLIKALQDPKRAAYELLNFNYGAFSNVNMRPFSRSTVKLSSSRPFDPPLIDPRYGSNPVDLEVLLASIVYNRQVLGTTSMKLLEPLQLNPRPNATDQEILQFIKANIQTEFHPSGTCAMLPLDLGGVVDPQLLVYGTQNLRIVDASIMPVIPASHLQAVVYGVAEKVGS
;
A
#
# COMPACT_ATOMS: atom_id res chain seq x y z
N MET A 1 10.50 -10.95 14.80
CA MET A 1 11.18 -11.77 13.78
C MET A 1 10.43 -13.05 13.42
N PRO A 2 10.02 -13.96 14.34
CA PRO A 2 9.47 -15.28 13.97
C PRO A 2 8.38 -15.32 12.88
N TYR A 3 7.45 -14.35 12.87
CA TYR A 3 6.39 -14.28 11.84
C TYR A 3 6.88 -13.90 10.43
N PHE A 4 7.99 -13.16 10.32
CA PHE A 4 8.64 -12.90 9.03
C PHE A 4 9.25 -14.20 8.51
N CYS A 5 10.07 -14.88 9.32
CA CYS A 5 10.67 -16.18 8.98
C CYS A 5 9.64 -17.31 8.76
N LYS A 6 8.42 -17.18 9.31
CA LYS A 6 7.28 -18.08 9.05
C LYS A 6 6.66 -17.86 7.67
N SER A 7 6.70 -16.62 7.14
CA SER A 7 6.10 -16.27 5.85
C SER A 7 6.93 -16.71 4.64
N GLU A 8 8.26 -16.82 4.78
CA GLU A 8 9.17 -16.97 3.65
C GLU A 8 9.97 -18.29 3.60
N THR A 9 10.38 -18.64 2.38
CA THR A 9 11.52 -19.50 2.09
C THR A 9 12.55 -18.69 1.34
N PHE A 10 13.61 -18.33 2.05
CA PHE A 10 14.72 -17.55 1.55
C PHE A 10 15.72 -18.42 0.78
N THR A 11 16.23 -17.89 -0.33
CA THR A 11 17.34 -18.49 -1.09
C THR A 11 18.45 -17.45 -1.28
N PRO A 12 19.64 -17.64 -0.67
CA PRO A 12 20.75 -16.71 -0.79
C PRO A 12 21.29 -16.68 -2.23
N HIS A 13 21.77 -15.51 -2.66
CA HIS A 13 22.50 -15.39 -3.92
C HIS A 13 23.83 -16.16 -3.83
N PRO A 14 24.24 -16.92 -4.88
CA PRO A 14 25.55 -17.56 -4.92
C PRO A 14 26.69 -16.55 -4.77
N GLN A 15 27.71 -16.85 -3.97
CA GLN A 15 28.83 -15.93 -3.76
C GLN A 15 29.64 -15.74 -5.05
N SER A 16 29.86 -14.47 -5.43
CA SER A 16 30.52 -14.05 -6.67
C SER A 16 31.14 -12.66 -6.53
N GLU A 17 32.04 -12.28 -7.43
CA GLU A 17 32.68 -10.95 -7.44
C GLU A 17 31.65 -9.82 -7.48
N ILE A 18 30.66 -9.90 -8.40
CA ILE A 18 29.60 -8.89 -8.51
C ILE A 18 28.70 -8.83 -7.26
N ALA A 19 28.39 -9.96 -6.63
CA ALA A 19 27.59 -10.00 -5.40
C ALA A 19 28.31 -9.32 -4.24
N ASN A 20 29.62 -9.55 -4.10
CA ASN A 20 30.45 -8.85 -3.11
C ASN A 20 30.56 -7.35 -3.41
N ALA A 21 30.67 -6.96 -4.69
CA ALA A 21 30.78 -5.57 -5.11
C ALA A 21 29.50 -4.74 -4.86
N VAL A 22 28.34 -5.37 -4.72
CA VAL A 22 27.08 -4.73 -4.26
C VAL A 22 26.71 -5.03 -2.80
N GLY A 23 27.63 -5.62 -2.02
CA GLY A 23 27.45 -5.84 -0.58
C GLY A 23 26.46 -6.95 -0.19
N ILE A 24 26.20 -7.93 -1.07
CA ILE A 24 25.33 -9.07 -0.74
C ILE A 24 26.07 -10.07 0.17
N ASN A 25 25.73 -10.04 1.47
CA ASN A 25 26.31 -10.92 2.49
C ASN A 25 25.27 -11.23 3.58
N GLN A 26 24.40 -12.20 3.31
CA GLN A 26 23.11 -12.35 3.98
C GLN A 26 23.22 -13.14 5.29
N ASN A 27 22.35 -12.83 6.26
CA ASN A 27 22.35 -13.44 7.58
C ASN A 27 21.29 -14.57 7.66
N PRO A 28 21.67 -15.86 7.56
CA PRO A 28 20.71 -16.97 7.54
C PRO A 28 19.93 -17.15 8.86
N LEU A 29 20.27 -16.42 9.93
CA LEU A 29 19.57 -16.48 11.22
C LEU A 29 18.33 -15.58 11.30
N VAL A 30 18.16 -14.62 10.37
CA VAL A 30 16.98 -13.72 10.35
C VAL A 30 15.95 -14.14 9.30
N HIS A 31 16.31 -15.09 8.45
CA HIS A 31 15.52 -15.54 7.30
C HIS A 31 14.74 -16.85 7.54
N GLY A 32 13.62 -16.99 6.83
CA GLY A 32 12.79 -18.19 6.80
C GLY A 32 13.27 -19.23 5.77
N ASN A 33 12.92 -20.50 5.97
CA ASN A 33 13.26 -21.60 5.05
C ASN A 33 12.11 -22.61 4.82
N LYS A 34 10.87 -22.23 5.19
CA LYS A 34 9.68 -23.10 5.16
C LYS A 34 8.37 -22.37 4.82
N GLY A 35 8.36 -21.05 4.80
CA GLY A 35 7.17 -20.26 4.47
C GLY A 35 6.90 -20.22 2.97
N PRO A 36 5.65 -19.96 2.55
CA PRO A 36 5.26 -20.09 1.14
C PRO A 36 5.80 -18.98 0.21
N VAL A 37 6.17 -17.82 0.75
CA VAL A 37 6.72 -16.72 -0.07
C VAL A 37 8.16 -17.05 -0.42
N ASN A 38 8.46 -17.25 -1.70
CA ASN A 38 9.85 -17.39 -2.13
C ASN A 38 10.51 -16.02 -2.12
N VAL A 39 11.65 -15.91 -1.44
CA VAL A 39 12.44 -14.68 -1.34
C VAL A 39 13.86 -14.98 -1.82
N SER A 40 14.29 -14.34 -2.91
CA SER A 40 15.59 -14.57 -3.52
C SER A 40 16.08 -13.35 -4.29
N PHE A 41 17.31 -13.41 -4.76
CA PHE A 41 17.91 -12.35 -5.57
C PHE A 41 17.66 -12.61 -7.07
N SER A 42 17.70 -11.53 -7.86
CA SER A 42 17.78 -11.61 -9.31
C SER A 42 19.09 -12.30 -9.74
N SER A 43 19.02 -13.15 -10.75
CA SER A 43 20.19 -13.75 -11.42
C SER A 43 20.99 -12.78 -12.31
N HIS A 44 20.57 -11.51 -12.36
CA HIS A 44 21.16 -10.43 -13.12
C HIS A 44 21.26 -9.18 -12.25
N ILE A 45 22.42 -8.53 -12.25
CA ILE A 45 22.73 -7.28 -11.55
C ILE A 45 23.39 -6.36 -12.59
N TYR A 46 23.01 -5.09 -12.63
CA TYR A 46 23.55 -4.15 -13.62
C TYR A 46 24.88 -3.53 -13.17
N ASN A 47 25.75 -3.16 -14.12
CA ASN A 47 27.04 -2.54 -13.79
C ASN A 47 26.85 -1.15 -13.15
N GLU A 48 25.79 -0.43 -13.51
CA GLU A 48 25.42 0.83 -12.86
C GLU A 48 25.04 0.64 -11.38
N THR A 49 24.49 -0.53 -11.01
CA THR A 49 24.28 -0.92 -9.62
C THR A 49 25.62 -1.04 -8.89
N VAL A 50 26.61 -1.72 -9.49
CA VAL A 50 27.98 -1.83 -8.95
C VAL A 50 28.66 -0.46 -8.79
N ASN A 51 28.50 0.43 -9.77
CA ASN A 51 29.03 1.80 -9.70
C ASN A 51 28.39 2.60 -8.55
N PHE A 52 27.08 2.43 -8.32
CA PHE A 52 26.36 3.07 -7.22
C PHE A 52 26.80 2.56 -5.84
N PHE A 53 26.94 1.25 -5.63
CA PHE A 53 27.49 0.73 -4.38
C PHE A 53 28.95 1.16 -4.16
N SER A 54 29.76 1.21 -5.22
CA SER A 54 31.12 1.75 -5.17
C SER A 54 31.14 3.23 -4.76
N ALA A 55 30.18 4.04 -5.22
CA ALA A 55 30.04 5.44 -4.86
C ALA A 55 29.65 5.64 -3.39
N LEU A 56 28.72 4.82 -2.90
CA LEU A 56 28.33 4.81 -1.49
C LEU A 56 29.51 4.43 -0.59
N ASN A 57 30.34 3.47 -1.01
CA ASN A 57 31.59 3.12 -0.32
C ASN A 57 32.65 4.24 -0.38
N GLU A 58 32.82 4.93 -1.51
CA GLU A 58 33.70 6.11 -1.62
C GLU A 58 33.28 7.23 -0.64
N LEU A 59 31.97 7.39 -0.42
CA LEU A 59 31.38 8.32 0.55
C LEU A 59 31.27 7.77 1.98
N GLN A 60 31.85 6.60 2.28
CA GLN A 60 31.85 5.94 3.59
C GLN A 60 30.43 5.68 4.16
N MET A 61 29.45 5.46 3.29
CA MET A 61 28.12 4.99 3.68
C MET A 61 28.25 3.63 4.39
N PRO A 62 27.68 3.45 5.60
CA PRO A 62 27.60 2.13 6.22
C PRO A 62 26.88 1.14 5.31
N VAL A 63 27.36 -0.10 5.22
CA VAL A 63 26.67 -1.18 4.50
C VAL A 63 25.76 -1.93 5.47
N SER A 64 24.48 -2.03 5.16
CA SER A 64 23.57 -2.97 5.83
C SER A 64 23.45 -4.19 4.93
N TYR A 65 24.29 -5.18 5.22
CA TYR A 65 24.48 -6.40 4.41
C TYR A 65 23.22 -7.28 4.34
N ASP A 66 22.34 -7.16 5.33
CA ASP A 66 21.04 -7.81 5.38
C ASP A 66 20.04 -6.95 6.20
N PRO A 67 19.30 -6.03 5.55
CA PRO A 67 18.41 -5.10 6.25
C PRO A 67 17.21 -5.79 6.92
N ASN A 68 17.00 -7.09 6.71
CA ASN A 68 15.96 -7.86 7.38
C ASN A 68 16.29 -8.15 8.85
N ASP A 69 17.55 -7.95 9.28
CA ASP A 69 17.95 -8.12 10.69
C ASP A 69 17.38 -7.06 11.64
N GLY A 70 16.88 -5.94 11.09
CA GLY A 70 16.30 -4.81 11.80
C GLY A 70 17.20 -3.58 11.89
N ALA A 71 18.47 -3.66 11.49
CA ALA A 71 19.39 -2.54 11.35
C ALA A 71 19.31 -1.97 9.92
N THR A 72 18.17 -1.36 9.58
CA THR A 72 17.87 -0.91 8.21
C THR A 72 18.70 0.28 7.71
N ALA A 73 19.66 0.81 8.47
CA ALA A 73 20.46 1.96 8.05
C ALA A 73 21.71 1.57 7.26
N GLY A 74 21.74 1.87 5.96
CA GLY A 74 22.94 1.74 5.14
C GLY A 74 22.68 1.54 3.65
N ALA A 75 23.75 1.37 2.85
CA ALA A 75 23.68 0.79 1.52
C ALA A 75 23.20 -0.66 1.62
N SER A 76 22.18 -1.07 0.84
CA SER A 76 21.58 -2.41 0.94
C SER A 76 21.10 -2.91 -0.42
N PHE A 77 21.60 -4.06 -0.88
CA PHE A 77 21.01 -4.75 -2.03
C PHE A 77 19.87 -5.65 -1.52
N LEU A 78 18.65 -5.38 -1.95
CA LEU A 78 17.46 -6.04 -1.40
C LEU A 78 17.19 -7.40 -2.08
N PRO A 79 16.83 -8.45 -1.33
CA PRO A 79 16.20 -9.63 -1.92
C PRO A 79 14.78 -9.27 -2.39
N LEU A 80 14.30 -9.97 -3.41
CA LEU A 80 12.98 -9.80 -4.01
C LEU A 80 12.06 -10.97 -3.63
N ALA A 81 10.75 -10.74 -3.61
CA ALA A 81 9.78 -11.83 -3.57
C ALA A 81 9.71 -12.48 -4.96
N LEU A 82 10.57 -13.48 -5.14
CA LEU A 82 11.00 -14.05 -6.40
C LEU A 82 11.22 -15.54 -6.19
N ASN A 83 10.72 -16.37 -7.10
CA ASN A 83 11.02 -17.80 -7.09
C ASN A 83 12.44 -18.01 -7.64
N PRO A 84 13.36 -18.65 -6.90
CA PRO A 84 14.77 -18.73 -7.28
C PRO A 84 15.00 -19.54 -8.55
N ALA A 85 14.19 -20.57 -8.80
CA ALA A 85 14.42 -21.58 -9.85
C ALA A 85 13.88 -21.17 -11.23
N ASN A 86 12.85 -20.32 -11.28
CA ASN A 86 12.29 -19.81 -12.55
C ASN A 86 12.35 -18.28 -12.68
N GLN A 87 12.79 -17.57 -11.63
CA GLN A 87 12.92 -16.12 -11.57
C GLN A 87 11.60 -15.38 -11.91
N THR A 88 10.44 -15.97 -11.57
CA THR A 88 9.14 -15.28 -11.60
C THR A 88 8.84 -14.64 -10.24
N ARG A 89 8.09 -13.53 -10.23
CA ARG A 89 7.52 -12.94 -9.01
C ARG A 89 6.84 -14.00 -8.14
N CYS A 90 7.05 -13.94 -6.83
CA CYS A 90 6.24 -14.66 -5.85
C CYS A 90 5.33 -13.64 -5.14
N ASP A 91 4.04 -13.69 -5.44
CA ASP A 91 2.99 -12.85 -4.84
C ASP A 91 2.10 -13.65 -3.89
N ALA A 92 1.25 -12.96 -3.11
CA ALA A 92 0.38 -13.59 -2.11
C ALA A 92 -0.61 -14.61 -2.71
N ARG A 93 -0.99 -14.47 -3.97
CA ARG A 93 -1.84 -15.43 -4.68
C ARG A 93 -1.04 -16.70 -4.99
N SER A 94 0.18 -16.57 -5.51
CA SER A 94 1.08 -17.71 -5.76
C SER A 94 1.56 -18.44 -4.49
N ALA A 95 1.70 -17.71 -3.38
CA ALA A 95 2.16 -18.25 -2.10
C ALA A 95 1.02 -18.85 -1.26
N TYR A 96 -0.06 -18.08 -1.02
CA TYR A 96 -1.10 -18.43 -0.04
C TYR A 96 -2.42 -18.92 -0.64
N PHE A 97 -2.63 -18.81 -1.96
CA PHE A 97 -3.86 -19.31 -2.62
C PHE A 97 -3.61 -20.49 -3.56
N GLU A 98 -2.78 -20.33 -4.61
CA GLU A 98 -2.61 -21.33 -5.67
C GLU A 98 -2.22 -22.74 -5.15
N PRO A 99 -1.31 -22.92 -4.17
CA PRO A 99 -0.99 -24.24 -3.61
C PRO A 99 -2.13 -24.90 -2.82
N TYR A 100 -3.18 -24.14 -2.50
CA TYR A 100 -4.26 -24.53 -1.60
C TYR A 100 -5.66 -24.38 -2.22
N ALA A 101 -5.78 -23.92 -3.46
CA ALA A 101 -7.04 -23.62 -4.14
C ALA A 101 -7.98 -24.83 -4.26
N MET A 102 -7.45 -26.06 -4.21
CA MET A 102 -8.24 -27.31 -4.22
C MET A 102 -8.77 -27.74 -2.84
N ARG A 103 -8.55 -26.97 -1.77
CA ARG A 103 -9.10 -27.26 -0.43
C ARG A 103 -10.62 -27.01 -0.42
N PRO A 104 -11.47 -28.00 -0.09
CA PRO A 104 -12.94 -27.85 -0.15
C PRO A 104 -13.51 -26.89 0.91
N ASN A 105 -12.69 -26.40 1.83
CA ASN A 105 -13.02 -25.40 2.84
C ASN A 105 -12.44 -24.01 2.54
N LEU A 106 -11.77 -23.81 1.40
CA LEU A 106 -11.25 -22.51 0.94
C LEU A 106 -12.07 -22.05 -0.27
N TRP A 107 -12.71 -20.89 -0.15
CA TRP A 107 -13.63 -20.35 -1.15
C TRP A 107 -13.21 -18.92 -1.48
N VAL A 108 -13.03 -18.62 -2.76
CA VAL A 108 -12.68 -17.28 -3.26
C VAL A 108 -13.73 -16.84 -4.26
N SER A 109 -14.19 -15.59 -4.13
CA SER A 109 -15.07 -14.95 -5.11
C SER A 109 -14.38 -13.69 -5.62
N THR A 110 -13.94 -13.73 -6.87
CA THR A 110 -13.41 -12.55 -7.57
C THR A 110 -14.54 -11.59 -7.96
N ASP A 111 -14.15 -10.40 -8.40
CA ASP A 111 -15.04 -9.42 -9.03
C ASP A 111 -16.21 -9.00 -8.13
N GLN A 112 -16.01 -9.03 -6.81
CA GLN A 112 -16.93 -8.52 -5.78
C GLN A 112 -16.27 -7.40 -4.98
N HIS A 113 -17.04 -6.38 -4.65
CA HIS A 113 -16.69 -5.32 -3.72
C HIS A 113 -17.54 -5.46 -2.44
N VAL A 114 -16.88 -5.53 -1.28
CA VAL A 114 -17.56 -5.55 0.03
C VAL A 114 -18.04 -4.15 0.36
N THR A 115 -19.36 -3.96 0.44
CA THR A 115 -19.97 -2.64 0.63
C THR A 115 -20.00 -2.23 2.10
N ARG A 116 -20.17 -3.19 3.03
CA ARG A 116 -20.21 -2.99 4.49
C ARG A 116 -20.25 -4.33 5.25
N ILE A 117 -19.95 -4.26 6.54
CA ILE A 117 -20.09 -5.32 7.55
C ILE A 117 -21.54 -5.34 8.08
N LEU A 118 -21.98 -6.50 8.56
CA LEU A 118 -23.28 -6.76 9.18
C LEU A 118 -23.08 -7.17 10.65
N PHE A 119 -24.02 -6.75 11.50
CA PHE A 119 -23.99 -6.99 12.95
C PHE A 119 -25.30 -7.61 13.45
N GLU A 120 -25.23 -8.41 14.51
CA GLU A 120 -26.42 -8.99 15.15
C GLU A 120 -27.32 -7.90 15.76
N GLY A 121 -28.65 -8.09 15.66
CA GLY A 121 -29.67 -7.15 16.17
C GLY A 121 -29.83 -5.85 15.37
N GLY A 122 -28.87 -5.47 14.52
CA GLY A 122 -28.89 -4.21 13.77
C GLY A 122 -29.73 -4.26 12.49
N SER A 123 -30.70 -3.37 12.37
CA SER A 123 -31.24 -2.99 11.06
C SER A 123 -30.19 -2.20 10.29
N GLY A 124 -29.70 -2.73 9.17
CA GLY A 124 -28.78 -2.01 8.28
C GLY A 124 -29.38 -0.71 7.73
N ASN A 125 -28.52 0.19 7.25
CA ASN A 125 -28.92 1.51 6.74
C ASN A 125 -30.06 1.37 5.69
N PRO A 126 -31.26 1.92 5.94
CA PRO A 126 -32.38 1.75 5.01
C PRO A 126 -32.09 2.32 3.62
N ASN A 127 -31.25 3.37 3.53
CA ASN A 127 -30.89 4.02 2.28
C ASN A 127 -29.99 3.16 1.36
N THR A 128 -29.47 2.01 1.82
CA THR A 128 -28.66 1.11 0.98
C THR A 128 -29.47 0.00 0.30
N THR A 129 -30.79 -0.04 0.50
CA THR A 129 -31.65 -1.14 0.02
C THR A 129 -32.22 -0.95 -1.40
N THR A 130 -32.08 0.24 -1.98
CA THR A 130 -32.46 0.55 -3.36
C THR A 130 -31.23 0.76 -4.24
N PRO A 131 -31.10 0.08 -5.40
CA PRO A 131 -30.10 0.44 -6.40
C PRO A 131 -30.32 1.87 -6.91
N THR A 132 -29.29 2.71 -6.86
CA THR A 132 -29.30 4.08 -7.42
C THR A 132 -28.84 4.05 -8.88
N PRO A 133 -29.68 4.42 -9.86
CA PRO A 133 -29.23 4.58 -11.24
C PRO A 133 -28.25 5.76 -11.35
N GLY A 134 -27.07 5.52 -11.93
CA GLY A 134 -26.08 6.58 -12.21
C GLY A 134 -24.76 6.48 -11.44
N ASP A 135 -24.54 5.46 -10.63
CA ASP A 135 -23.24 5.17 -10.02
C ASP A 135 -22.21 4.77 -11.09
N SER A 136 -21.19 5.61 -11.32
CA SER A 136 -20.15 5.40 -12.33
C SER A 136 -18.95 4.64 -11.75
N SER A 137 -18.91 3.32 -11.94
CA SER A 137 -17.80 2.48 -11.46
C SER A 137 -16.51 2.71 -12.25
N VAL A 138 -15.53 3.37 -11.64
CA VAL A 138 -14.11 3.33 -12.08
C VAL A 138 -13.37 2.33 -11.19
N GLY A 139 -13.71 1.06 -11.32
CA GLY A 139 -13.06 -0.02 -10.58
C GLY A 139 -11.58 -0.13 -10.96
N GLN A 140 -10.67 0.16 -10.02
CA GLN A 140 -9.22 0.05 -10.19
C GLN A 140 -8.71 -1.42 -10.27
N GLY A 141 -9.62 -2.40 -10.35
CA GLY A 141 -9.30 -3.82 -10.50
C GLY A 141 -8.95 -4.19 -11.93
N SER A 142 -7.70 -3.90 -12.36
CA SER A 142 -7.17 -4.27 -13.68
C SER A 142 -6.83 -5.76 -13.81
N SER A 143 -7.82 -6.62 -13.57
CA SER A 143 -7.77 -8.07 -13.80
C SER A 143 -8.25 -8.38 -15.22
N PHE A 144 -7.32 -8.81 -16.10
CA PHE A 144 -7.65 -9.22 -17.46
C PHE A 144 -8.29 -10.62 -17.46
N SER A 145 -9.63 -10.63 -17.43
CA SER A 145 -10.50 -11.65 -18.02
C SER A 145 -10.22 -13.14 -17.74
N ARG A 146 -10.88 -13.69 -16.71
CA ARG A 146 -11.38 -15.08 -16.72
C ARG A 146 -12.75 -15.21 -16.03
N PRO A 147 -13.72 -15.97 -16.58
CA PRO A 147 -15.05 -16.15 -16.00
C PRO A 147 -15.09 -17.28 -14.96
N ASP A 148 -14.12 -17.31 -14.04
CA ASP A 148 -13.86 -18.43 -13.12
C ASP A 148 -14.59 -18.30 -11.75
N GLY A 149 -15.44 -17.27 -11.58
CA GLY A 149 -16.11 -16.93 -10.31
C GLY A 149 -17.29 -17.84 -9.88
N LEU A 150 -17.52 -17.90 -8.57
CA LEU A 150 -18.30 -18.92 -7.84
C LEU A 150 -19.82 -19.07 -8.17
N PHE A 151 -20.35 -18.27 -9.10
CA PHE A 151 -21.77 -18.27 -9.50
C PHE A 151 -21.96 -18.45 -11.01
N SER A 152 -20.92 -18.81 -11.76
CA SER A 152 -20.93 -18.87 -13.24
C SER A 152 -21.81 -19.98 -13.85
N ASN A 153 -22.26 -20.96 -13.06
CA ASN A 153 -23.05 -22.10 -13.55
C ASN A 153 -24.45 -22.20 -12.90
N ILE A 154 -25.41 -21.48 -13.48
CA ILE A 154 -26.79 -22.00 -13.62
C ILE A 154 -26.90 -22.45 -15.08
N THR A 155 -27.12 -23.75 -15.27
CA THR A 155 -27.01 -24.41 -16.58
C THR A 155 -28.11 -24.01 -17.56
N GLN A 156 -27.73 -23.59 -18.76
CA GLN A 156 -28.59 -23.68 -19.96
C GLN A 156 -28.03 -24.68 -20.97
N ASN A 157 -28.21 -25.97 -20.70
CA ASN A 157 -28.04 -27.01 -21.71
C ASN A 157 -29.37 -27.27 -22.43
N GLY A 158 -29.56 -26.59 -23.56
CA GLY A 158 -30.36 -27.03 -24.71
C GLY A 158 -31.84 -27.38 -24.52
N ILE A 159 -32.73 -26.40 -24.74
CA ILE A 159 -33.91 -26.61 -25.60
C ILE A 159 -34.00 -25.48 -26.62
N ALA A 160 -33.68 -25.78 -27.88
CA ALA A 160 -34.01 -24.94 -29.02
C ALA A 160 -35.05 -25.67 -29.89
N SER A 161 -36.31 -25.22 -29.86
CA SER A 161 -37.21 -25.11 -31.03
C SER A 161 -38.66 -24.77 -30.67
N ARG A 162 -39.44 -24.42 -31.71
CA ARG A 162 -40.92 -24.39 -31.76
C ARG A 162 -41.64 -23.30 -30.94
N ARG A 163 -41.75 -22.12 -31.59
CA ARG A 163 -42.90 -21.21 -31.41
C ARG A 163 -44.24 -21.98 -31.44
N ARG A 164 -45.15 -21.66 -30.52
CA ARG A 164 -46.61 -21.67 -30.78
C ARG A 164 -47.26 -20.48 -30.09
N MET A 165 -48.21 -19.84 -30.75
CA MET A 165 -49.05 -18.79 -30.16
C MET A 165 -50.16 -19.42 -29.32
N PHE A 166 -50.46 -18.85 -28.15
CA PHE A 166 -51.79 -18.84 -27.54
C PHE A 166 -51.98 -17.51 -26.78
N ARG A 167 -53.25 -17.11 -26.58
CA ARG A 167 -53.67 -15.84 -25.96
C ARG A 167 -54.26 -16.08 -24.53
N PRO A 168 -54.56 -15.03 -23.74
CA PRO A 168 -54.42 -15.07 -22.27
C PRO A 168 -55.67 -15.50 -21.49
N VAL A 169 -55.48 -15.78 -20.20
CA VAL A 169 -56.52 -16.04 -19.19
C VAL A 169 -56.13 -15.36 -17.87
N TYR A 170 -56.90 -14.31 -17.49
CA TYR A 170 -57.17 -13.71 -16.15
C TYR A 170 -56.01 -13.48 -15.13
N CYS A 171 -55.91 -12.37 -14.40
CA CYS A 171 -56.91 -11.46 -13.79
C CYS A 171 -57.76 -12.05 -12.64
N ILE A 172 -57.12 -12.50 -11.56
CA ILE A 172 -57.60 -12.42 -10.15
C ILE A 172 -56.35 -12.45 -9.25
N LEU A 173 -56.11 -11.40 -8.42
CA LEU A 173 -55.32 -11.47 -7.18
C LEU A 173 -55.28 -10.16 -6.36
N ASP A 174 -55.36 -8.98 -7.00
CA ASP A 174 -55.17 -7.70 -6.28
C ASP A 174 -56.35 -7.27 -5.39
N SER A 175 -57.56 -7.81 -5.61
CA SER A 175 -58.77 -7.48 -4.85
C SER A 175 -58.80 -7.99 -3.40
N LEU A 176 -57.84 -8.84 -3.00
CA LEU A 176 -57.79 -9.44 -1.65
C LEU A 176 -56.92 -8.67 -0.64
N LYS A 177 -55.95 -7.85 -1.10
CA LYS A 177 -54.99 -7.18 -0.21
C LYS A 177 -55.54 -5.96 0.54
N GLN A 178 -56.72 -5.44 0.18
CA GLN A 178 -57.33 -4.27 0.83
C GLN A 178 -58.30 -4.60 1.98
N ARG A 179 -58.62 -5.88 2.24
CA ARG A 179 -59.58 -6.27 3.30
C ARG A 179 -58.96 -6.76 4.61
N LEU A 180 -57.63 -6.80 4.72
CA LEU A 180 -56.91 -7.08 5.97
C LEU A 180 -56.14 -5.83 6.40
N GLY A 181 -56.53 -5.23 7.54
CA GLY A 181 -56.10 -3.91 8.02
C GLY A 181 -54.66 -3.84 8.55
N MET A 182 -53.68 -4.39 7.82
CA MET A 182 -52.27 -4.37 8.20
C MET A 182 -51.67 -2.97 7.99
N ARG A 183 -51.69 -2.14 9.03
CA ARG A 183 -50.98 -0.86 9.06
C ARG A 183 -49.49 -1.08 8.73
N LYS A 184 -48.98 -0.40 7.69
CA LYS A 184 -47.53 -0.27 7.51
C LYS A 184 -46.95 0.43 8.75
N ARG A 185 -46.05 -0.24 9.49
CA ARG A 185 -45.19 0.46 10.45
C ARG A 185 -44.30 1.43 9.67
N GLN A 186 -44.27 2.70 10.07
CA GLN A 186 -43.17 3.58 9.71
C GLN A 186 -41.89 3.06 10.39
N PRO A 187 -40.71 3.17 9.75
CA PRO A 187 -39.45 2.93 10.43
C PRO A 187 -39.27 4.00 11.51
N THR A 188 -39.20 3.59 12.77
CA THR A 188 -38.84 4.47 13.88
C THR A 188 -37.33 4.58 13.97
N ASN A 189 -36.78 5.80 14.00
CA ASN A 189 -35.38 6.05 14.29
C ASN A 189 -35.08 5.78 15.77
N THR A 190 -35.11 4.51 16.16
CA THR A 190 -34.67 4.05 17.48
C THR A 190 -33.16 3.81 17.40
N PRO A 191 -32.33 4.50 18.22
CA PRO A 191 -30.92 4.17 18.27
C PRO A 191 -30.74 2.73 18.79
N VAL A 192 -29.83 1.97 18.18
CA VAL A 192 -29.49 0.62 18.66
C VAL A 192 -28.55 0.76 19.86
N THR A 193 -29.13 1.12 21.01
CA THR A 193 -28.42 1.14 22.29
C THR A 193 -28.23 -0.28 22.81
N SER A 194 -27.17 -0.95 22.34
CA SER A 194 -26.65 -2.18 22.96
C SER A 194 -26.08 -1.86 24.35
N VAL A 195 -26.95 -1.83 25.36
CA VAL A 195 -26.62 -1.50 26.75
C VAL A 195 -25.48 -2.39 27.26
N GLY A 196 -24.26 -1.84 27.32
CA GLY A 196 -23.08 -2.50 27.87
C GLY A 196 -22.48 -3.65 27.05
N GLY A 197 -22.86 -3.83 25.78
CA GLY A 197 -22.42 -4.97 24.95
C GLY A 197 -21.59 -4.58 23.72
N LEU A 198 -20.58 -5.39 23.39
CA LEU A 198 -19.80 -5.30 22.15
C LEU A 198 -20.65 -5.71 20.93
N LEU A 199 -20.53 -4.95 19.83
CA LEU A 199 -21.25 -5.24 18.59
C LEU A 199 -20.70 -6.49 17.90
N ARG A 200 -21.54 -7.52 17.75
CA ARG A 200 -21.16 -8.81 17.19
C ARG A 200 -21.27 -8.81 15.67
N ALA A 201 -20.13 -8.82 14.98
CA ALA A 201 -20.08 -8.93 13.53
C ALA A 201 -20.48 -10.35 13.08
N ASN A 202 -21.38 -10.44 12.10
CA ASN A 202 -22.01 -11.72 11.69
C ASN A 202 -22.16 -11.94 10.19
N GLY A 203 -21.75 -10.98 9.35
CA GLY A 203 -21.67 -11.14 7.90
C GLY A 203 -21.12 -9.92 7.19
N VAL A 204 -21.07 -9.98 5.86
CA VAL A 204 -20.77 -8.84 4.99
C VAL A 204 -21.79 -8.74 3.85
N GLU A 205 -22.06 -7.51 3.43
CA GLU A 205 -22.80 -7.17 2.21
C GLU A 205 -21.78 -6.91 1.07
N PHE A 206 -22.08 -7.37 -0.14
CA PHE A 206 -21.20 -7.21 -1.30
C PHE A 206 -21.98 -7.16 -2.63
N ALA A 207 -21.38 -6.58 -3.67
CA ALA A 207 -21.86 -6.62 -5.06
C ALA A 207 -20.69 -6.50 -6.04
N SER A 208 -20.87 -6.92 -7.29
CA SER A 208 -19.84 -6.81 -8.34
C SER A 208 -19.74 -5.40 -8.95
N ALA A 209 -20.86 -4.69 -9.04
CA ALA A 209 -20.91 -3.27 -9.41
C ALA A 209 -22.12 -2.59 -8.74
N ALA A 210 -22.19 -1.27 -8.82
CA ALA A 210 -23.24 -0.49 -8.15
C ALA A 210 -24.66 -0.71 -8.71
N SER A 211 -24.77 -1.10 -9.98
CA SER A 211 -26.02 -1.49 -10.63
C SER A 211 -26.52 -2.88 -10.20
N GLU A 212 -25.66 -3.68 -9.57
CA GLU A 212 -25.91 -5.10 -9.33
C GLU A 212 -26.60 -5.37 -8.00
N LEU A 213 -27.28 -6.52 -7.93
CA LEU A 213 -27.99 -6.95 -6.73
C LEU A 213 -26.99 -7.22 -5.59
N ARG A 214 -27.08 -6.41 -4.53
CA ARG A 214 -26.35 -6.62 -3.27
C ARG A 214 -26.70 -7.97 -2.65
N ARG A 215 -25.68 -8.72 -2.23
CA ARG A 215 -25.78 -10.04 -1.60
C ARG A 215 -25.15 -10.01 -0.22
N ASN A 216 -25.62 -10.86 0.67
CA ASN A 216 -25.05 -11.03 2.01
C ASN A 216 -24.45 -12.43 2.15
N ILE A 217 -23.34 -12.55 2.88
CA ILE A 217 -22.80 -13.82 3.36
C ILE A 217 -22.57 -13.72 4.87
N THR A 218 -22.92 -14.77 5.63
CA THR A 218 -22.79 -14.81 7.09
C THR A 218 -21.48 -15.45 7.53
N ALA A 219 -20.96 -14.97 8.67
CA ALA A 219 -19.73 -15.45 9.30
C ALA A 219 -20.04 -15.94 10.72
N VAL A 220 -19.82 -17.24 10.97
CA VAL A 220 -20.12 -17.89 12.27
C VAL A 220 -19.02 -17.74 13.32
N ARG A 221 -17.81 -17.31 12.92
CA ARG A 221 -16.64 -17.16 13.81
C ARG A 221 -16.11 -15.73 13.83
N GLU A 222 -15.44 -15.31 12.76
CA GLU A 222 -14.83 -13.99 12.63
C GLU A 222 -14.97 -13.46 11.19
N ILE A 223 -14.83 -12.14 11.06
CA ILE A 223 -14.66 -11.39 9.83
C ILE A 223 -13.30 -10.69 9.92
N ILE A 224 -12.49 -10.87 8.88
CA ILE A 224 -11.19 -10.21 8.75
C ILE A 224 -11.29 -9.21 7.59
N VAL A 225 -11.08 -7.94 7.89
CA VAL A 225 -10.95 -6.88 6.88
C VAL A 225 -9.49 -6.78 6.46
N ALA A 226 -9.24 -6.91 5.16
CA ALA A 226 -7.91 -6.81 4.55
C ALA A 226 -7.99 -6.08 3.20
N ALA A 227 -8.74 -4.98 3.14
CA ALA A 227 -8.98 -4.22 1.92
C ALA A 227 -7.87 -3.18 1.63
N GLY A 228 -6.83 -3.14 2.47
CA GLY A 228 -5.71 -2.20 2.35
C GLY A 228 -6.04 -0.84 2.95
N ALA A 229 -4.99 -0.08 3.26
CA ALA A 229 -5.10 1.18 4.02
C ALA A 229 -6.04 2.24 3.41
N LEU A 230 -6.35 2.17 2.11
CA LEU A 230 -7.25 3.13 1.46
C LEU A 230 -8.72 2.69 1.51
N HIS A 231 -9.05 1.38 1.49
CA HIS A 231 -10.43 0.90 1.43
C HIS A 231 -10.93 0.29 2.75
N THR A 232 -10.05 -0.26 3.58
CA THR A 232 -10.39 -0.71 4.94
C THR A 232 -11.10 0.37 5.78
N PRO A 233 -10.62 1.64 5.86
CA PRO A 233 -11.36 2.69 6.55
C PRO A 233 -12.70 3.05 5.87
N GLN A 234 -12.82 2.90 4.55
CA GLN A 234 -14.10 3.10 3.84
C GLN A 234 -15.12 2.02 4.23
N VAL A 235 -14.73 0.74 4.24
CA VAL A 235 -15.59 -0.37 4.65
C VAL A 235 -16.07 -0.19 6.09
N LEU A 236 -15.17 0.18 7.02
CA LEU A 236 -15.56 0.47 8.41
C LEU A 236 -16.56 1.64 8.50
N LYS A 237 -16.28 2.77 7.84
CA LYS A 237 -17.15 3.95 7.88
C LYS A 237 -18.54 3.64 7.30
N LEU A 238 -18.63 2.96 6.17
CA LEU A 238 -19.91 2.49 5.58
C LEU A 238 -20.64 1.46 6.44
N SER A 239 -19.93 0.82 7.38
CA SER A 239 -20.49 -0.08 8.39
C SER A 239 -20.91 0.63 9.68
N GLY A 240 -20.78 1.96 9.77
CA GLY A 240 -21.08 2.74 10.97
C GLY A 240 -19.97 2.80 12.02
N LEU A 241 -18.73 2.43 11.66
CA LEU A 241 -17.56 2.43 12.53
C LEU A 241 -16.58 3.52 12.05
N GLY A 242 -16.49 4.64 12.77
CA GLY A 242 -15.65 5.77 12.36
C GLY A 242 -16.03 7.10 13.03
N PRO A 243 -15.46 8.24 12.58
CA PRO A 243 -15.67 9.53 13.23
C PRO A 243 -17.13 9.96 13.13
N ALA A 244 -17.81 10.14 14.27
CA ALA A 244 -19.25 10.37 14.33
C ALA A 244 -19.72 11.54 13.45
N ASN A 245 -19.00 12.66 13.44
CA ASN A 245 -19.34 13.84 12.65
C ASN A 245 -19.35 13.54 11.12
N GLU A 246 -18.39 12.76 10.64
CA GLU A 246 -18.29 12.38 9.22
C GLU A 246 -19.48 11.47 8.84
N LEU A 247 -19.72 10.43 9.63
CA LEU A 247 -20.82 9.48 9.41
C LEU A 247 -22.20 10.17 9.44
N GLN A 248 -22.44 11.04 10.43
CA GLN A 248 -23.70 11.78 10.57
C GLN A 248 -23.94 12.71 9.37
N SER A 249 -22.92 13.42 8.88
CA SER A 249 -23.04 14.29 7.70
C SER A 249 -23.42 13.54 6.42
N LEU A 250 -23.09 12.25 6.33
CA LEU A 250 -23.41 11.37 5.20
C LEU A 250 -24.66 10.49 5.45
N GLN A 251 -25.40 10.74 6.53
CA GLN A 251 -26.57 9.98 6.98
C GLN A 251 -26.29 8.49 7.22
N ILE A 252 -25.08 8.16 7.66
CA ILE A 252 -24.69 6.81 8.07
C ILE A 252 -24.93 6.69 9.60
N PRO A 253 -25.65 5.66 10.07
CA PRO A 253 -25.80 5.42 11.51
C PRO A 253 -24.45 5.20 12.18
N VAL A 254 -24.14 5.99 13.22
CA VAL A 254 -22.97 5.76 14.07
C VAL A 254 -23.26 4.57 14.97
N LEU A 255 -22.49 3.48 14.81
CA LEU A 255 -22.55 2.29 15.66
C LEU A 255 -21.42 2.31 16.71
N VAL A 256 -20.22 2.75 16.32
CA VAL A 256 -19.12 3.09 17.24
C VAL A 256 -18.43 4.34 16.71
N ASP A 257 -18.30 5.37 17.55
CA ASP A 257 -17.44 6.52 17.24
C ASP A 257 -15.98 6.13 17.40
N LEU A 258 -15.29 5.97 16.28
CA LEU A 258 -13.86 5.66 16.20
C LEU A 258 -13.17 6.77 15.41
N PRO A 259 -12.81 7.90 16.06
CA PRO A 259 -12.26 9.07 15.37
C PRO A 259 -10.90 8.82 14.69
N GLY A 260 -10.25 7.68 14.96
CA GLY A 260 -9.05 7.23 14.26
C GLY A 260 -9.29 6.66 12.86
N VAL A 261 -10.50 6.21 12.51
CA VAL A 261 -10.74 5.53 11.23
C VAL A 261 -10.58 6.52 10.06
N GLY A 262 -9.64 6.23 9.18
CA GLY A 262 -9.27 7.09 8.06
C GLY A 262 -8.40 8.29 8.44
N MET A 263 -8.07 8.48 9.72
CA MET A 263 -7.03 9.39 10.18
C MET A 263 -5.68 8.67 10.18
N ASN A 264 -4.58 9.40 10.41
CA ASN A 264 -3.24 8.81 10.56
C ASN A 264 -2.72 8.04 9.31
N LEU A 265 -3.25 8.34 8.11
CA LEU A 265 -2.67 7.82 6.87
C LEU A 265 -1.21 8.29 6.80
N GLN A 266 -0.32 7.32 6.59
CA GLN A 266 1.11 7.47 6.39
C GLN A 266 1.49 6.76 5.10
N ASP A 267 2.47 7.31 4.40
CA ASP A 267 3.02 6.78 3.16
C ASP A 267 4.42 7.36 2.99
N HIS A 268 5.31 6.63 2.32
CA HIS A 268 6.64 7.13 2.02
C HIS A 268 6.56 8.15 0.89
N ALA A 269 7.00 9.37 1.18
CA ALA A 269 6.87 10.49 0.25
C ALA A 269 8.10 10.52 -0.67
N LEU A 270 7.90 10.12 -1.93
CA LEU A 270 8.92 9.96 -2.95
C LEU A 270 9.05 11.22 -3.81
N VAL A 271 10.30 11.57 -4.17
CA VAL A 271 10.63 12.59 -5.16
C VAL A 271 11.60 12.00 -6.17
N GLY A 272 11.16 11.88 -7.43
CA GLY A 272 12.02 11.47 -8.55
C GLY A 272 12.97 12.60 -8.97
N VAL A 273 14.22 12.24 -9.26
CA VAL A 273 15.30 13.15 -9.66
C VAL A 273 16.16 12.52 -10.76
N PHE A 274 16.97 13.35 -11.45
CA PHE A 274 17.78 12.91 -12.60
C PHE A 274 16.93 12.31 -13.73
N CYS A 275 15.76 12.88 -14.00
CA CYS A 275 14.99 12.53 -15.19
C CYS A 275 14.36 13.77 -15.80
N LYS A 276 13.86 13.60 -17.03
CA LYS A 276 13.17 14.64 -17.78
C LYS A 276 11.71 14.74 -17.27
N CYS A 277 11.54 15.28 -16.05
CA CYS A 277 10.22 15.56 -15.46
C CYS A 277 9.45 16.61 -16.26
N GLN A 278 8.83 16.19 -17.37
CA GLN A 278 7.83 17.00 -18.05
C GLN A 278 6.56 16.95 -17.20
N ALA A 279 6.41 17.93 -16.30
CA ALA A 279 5.31 18.04 -15.33
C ALA A 279 3.98 18.46 -16.00
N SER A 280 3.53 17.67 -16.98
CA SER A 280 2.28 17.82 -17.70
C SER A 280 1.57 16.46 -17.73
N ARG A 281 0.49 16.30 -16.95
CA ARG A 281 -0.36 15.08 -16.91
C ARG A 281 -1.19 14.87 -18.20
N ARG A 282 -0.71 15.33 -19.36
CA ARG A 282 -1.39 15.36 -20.66
C ARG A 282 -0.38 15.36 -21.84
N GLU A 283 0.49 14.37 -21.90
CA GLU A 283 1.12 13.98 -23.18
C GLU A 283 1.44 12.48 -23.14
N THR A 284 0.86 11.71 -24.07
CA THR A 284 0.95 10.24 -24.13
C THR A 284 2.17 9.77 -24.93
N THR A 285 3.09 10.69 -25.25
CA THR A 285 4.31 10.49 -26.04
C THR A 285 5.48 10.09 -25.15
N LEU A 286 5.49 8.81 -24.73
CA LEU A 286 6.54 8.13 -23.95
C LEU A 286 7.96 8.09 -24.61
N THR A 287 8.19 8.86 -25.68
CA THR A 287 9.27 8.66 -26.64
C THR A 287 10.57 9.43 -26.37
N THR A 288 10.61 10.37 -25.41
CA THR A 288 11.84 11.15 -25.12
C THR A 288 12.19 11.31 -23.63
N LEU A 289 12.07 10.24 -22.85
CA LEU A 289 12.94 10.08 -21.68
C LEU A 289 14.39 9.94 -22.18
N SER A 290 15.12 11.06 -22.19
CA SER A 290 16.56 11.06 -22.39
C SER A 290 17.22 10.43 -21.18
N ASP A 291 18.06 9.42 -21.40
CA ASP A 291 18.80 8.75 -20.34
C ASP A 291 19.69 9.76 -19.59
N PRO A 292 19.60 9.85 -18.25
CA PRO A 292 20.47 10.72 -17.44
C PRO A 292 21.89 10.17 -17.31
N TYR A 293 22.18 8.91 -17.65
CA TYR A 293 23.54 8.46 -17.89
C TYR A 293 23.82 8.52 -19.39
N GLN A 294 24.93 9.12 -19.79
CA GLN A 294 25.33 9.15 -21.21
C GLN A 294 26.01 7.85 -21.63
N LYS A 295 26.43 7.01 -20.66
CA LYS A 295 27.01 5.68 -20.87
C LYS A 295 26.29 4.60 -20.02
N PRO A 296 24.99 4.34 -20.25
CA PRO A 296 24.28 3.25 -19.58
C PRO A 296 24.72 1.89 -20.15
N THR A 297 24.70 0.86 -19.32
CA THR A 297 24.78 -0.56 -19.74
C THR A 297 23.48 -1.33 -19.50
N SER A 298 22.54 -0.71 -18.78
CA SER A 298 21.17 -1.14 -18.55
C SER A 298 20.20 -0.57 -19.60
N PHE A 299 18.95 -1.05 -19.57
CA PHE A 299 17.84 -0.50 -20.35
C PHE A 299 16.63 -0.28 -19.45
N THR A 300 15.90 0.81 -19.65
CA THR A 300 14.58 1.01 -19.04
C THR A 300 13.61 -0.09 -19.48
N SER A 301 12.65 -0.43 -18.62
CA SER A 301 11.54 -1.32 -18.97
C SER A 301 10.75 -0.83 -20.20
N VAL A 302 10.68 0.49 -20.42
CA VAL A 302 10.04 1.11 -21.60
C VAL A 302 10.85 0.88 -22.88
N GLN A 303 12.18 1.00 -22.87
CA GLN A 303 13.03 0.68 -24.02
C GLN A 303 12.96 -0.82 -24.37
N ILE A 304 12.95 -1.70 -23.36
CA ILE A 304 12.75 -3.15 -23.57
C ILE A 304 11.36 -3.42 -24.16
N ALA A 305 10.31 -2.80 -23.62
CA ALA A 305 8.92 -3.01 -24.07
C ALA A 305 8.62 -2.44 -25.47
N SER A 306 9.25 -1.34 -25.86
CA SER A 306 9.01 -0.68 -27.14
C SER A 306 9.87 -1.20 -28.30
N ASN A 307 10.95 -1.95 -28.01
CA ASN A 307 11.83 -2.53 -29.02
C ASN A 307 11.65 -4.05 -29.11
N TYR A 308 10.99 -4.51 -30.18
CA TYR A 308 10.73 -5.94 -30.42
C TYR A 308 12.00 -6.80 -30.41
N SER A 309 13.14 -6.27 -30.88
CA SER A 309 14.41 -7.01 -30.89
C SER A 309 14.96 -7.21 -29.47
N LEU A 310 14.91 -6.19 -28.61
CA LEU A 310 15.31 -6.30 -27.20
C LEU A 310 14.36 -7.21 -26.41
N MET A 311 13.05 -7.04 -26.60
CA MET A 311 12.01 -7.90 -26.04
C MET A 311 12.25 -9.38 -26.41
N SER A 312 12.45 -9.66 -27.70
CA SER A 312 12.70 -11.02 -28.21
C SER A 312 14.02 -11.58 -27.69
N GLN A 313 15.11 -10.80 -27.70
CA GLN A 313 16.43 -11.24 -27.25
C GLN A 313 16.45 -11.56 -25.74
N PHE A 314 15.99 -10.63 -24.89
CA PHE A 314 16.00 -10.83 -23.45
C PHE A 314 14.99 -11.89 -23.00
N GLY A 315 13.86 -12.02 -23.72
CA GLY A 315 12.93 -13.13 -23.55
C GLY A 315 13.52 -14.49 -23.93
N ALA A 316 14.29 -14.56 -25.03
CA ALA A 316 14.99 -15.78 -25.43
C ALA A 316 16.04 -16.21 -24.38
N THR A 317 16.82 -15.26 -23.85
CA THR A 317 17.73 -15.53 -22.71
C THR A 317 16.95 -16.09 -21.53
N TYR A 318 15.95 -15.34 -21.03
CA TYR A 318 15.15 -15.75 -19.88
C TYR A 318 14.49 -17.12 -20.03
N GLN A 319 14.00 -17.48 -21.22
CA GLN A 319 13.41 -18.81 -21.44
C GLN A 319 14.46 -19.93 -21.52
N ALA A 320 15.67 -19.64 -22.03
CA ALA A 320 16.73 -20.63 -22.18
C ALA A 320 17.47 -20.94 -20.86
N ASN A 321 17.73 -19.93 -20.02
CA ASN A 321 18.59 -20.08 -18.84
C ASN A 321 18.05 -19.43 -17.54
N ARG A 322 16.89 -18.77 -17.58
CA ARG A 322 16.32 -17.97 -16.48
C ARG A 322 17.22 -16.83 -16.00
N THR A 323 17.98 -16.17 -16.90
CA THR A 323 18.80 -14.99 -16.56
C THR A 323 18.61 -13.80 -17.50
N GLY A 324 19.29 -12.70 -17.17
CA GLY A 324 19.33 -11.46 -17.96
C GLY A 324 18.29 -10.41 -17.53
N PRO A 325 18.14 -9.32 -18.30
CA PRO A 325 17.35 -8.14 -17.92
C PRO A 325 15.87 -8.36 -17.56
N TRP A 326 15.29 -9.53 -17.82
CA TRP A 326 13.92 -9.87 -17.38
C TRP A 326 13.83 -10.33 -15.92
N THR A 327 14.94 -10.72 -15.27
CA THR A 327 14.93 -11.10 -13.84
C THR A 327 15.16 -9.91 -12.90
N ALA A 328 15.73 -8.81 -13.43
CA ALA A 328 16.08 -7.61 -12.69
C ALA A 328 15.17 -6.43 -13.08
N GLY A 329 14.27 -6.03 -12.18
CA GLY A 329 13.47 -4.82 -12.34
C GLY A 329 14.09 -3.64 -11.58
N PRO A 330 14.13 -2.42 -12.13
CA PRO A 330 14.57 -1.24 -11.39
C PRO A 330 13.49 -0.78 -10.40
N PRO A 331 13.87 -0.21 -9.23
CA PRO A 331 15.23 -0.03 -8.73
C PRO A 331 15.86 -1.35 -8.22
N ASP A 332 17.18 -1.45 -8.39
CA ASP A 332 17.99 -2.66 -8.09
C ASP A 332 19.07 -2.37 -7.02
N GLY A 333 19.54 -1.11 -6.96
CA GLY A 333 20.43 -0.63 -5.91
C GLY A 333 19.75 0.36 -5.00
N ASN A 334 19.65 0.04 -3.70
CA ASN A 334 19.01 0.90 -2.72
C ASN A 334 20.02 1.28 -1.62
N ALA A 335 19.77 2.44 -1.01
CA ALA A 335 20.38 2.80 0.26
C ALA A 335 19.33 3.45 1.16
N PHE A 336 19.41 3.18 2.45
CA PHE A 336 18.46 3.61 3.48
C PHE A 336 19.17 4.46 4.55
N PRO A 337 19.73 5.65 4.25
CA PRO A 337 20.68 6.26 5.15
C PRO A 337 20.02 6.84 6.40
N ALA A 338 20.71 6.73 7.53
CA ALA A 338 20.34 7.45 8.75
C ALA A 338 20.56 8.96 8.57
N LEU A 339 19.81 9.78 9.32
CA LEU A 339 19.88 11.24 9.23
C LEU A 339 21.29 11.78 9.53
N SER A 340 22.08 11.06 10.34
CA SER A 340 23.48 11.38 10.65
C SER A 340 24.40 11.50 9.43
N VAL A 341 24.11 10.80 8.32
CA VAL A 341 24.85 10.90 7.06
C VAL A 341 24.70 12.29 6.43
N LEU A 342 23.60 12.99 6.71
CA LEU A 342 23.34 14.36 6.28
C LEU A 342 23.99 15.36 7.26
N THR A 343 25.29 15.20 7.50
CA THR A 343 26.09 15.84 8.55
C THR A 343 25.84 17.35 8.73
N ASN A 344 25.78 18.10 7.63
CA ASN A 344 25.57 19.56 7.63
C ASN A 344 24.13 20.02 7.93
N ARG A 345 23.16 19.10 8.08
CA ARG A 345 21.72 19.41 8.26
C ARG A 345 21.03 18.58 9.35
N SER A 346 21.60 17.45 9.76
CA SER A 346 21.00 16.51 10.72
C SER A 346 20.54 17.18 12.02
N PHE A 347 21.41 18.01 12.62
CA PHE A 347 21.11 18.75 13.85
C PHE A 347 19.91 19.70 13.70
N SER A 348 19.89 20.55 12.66
CA SER A 348 18.80 21.52 12.47
C SER A 348 17.47 20.87 12.11
N ILE A 349 17.49 19.72 11.43
CA ILE A 349 16.31 18.89 11.18
C ILE A 349 15.77 18.30 12.49
N ILE A 350 16.64 17.75 13.34
CA ILE A 350 16.26 17.22 14.67
C ILE A 350 15.70 18.33 15.56
N THR A 351 16.35 19.49 15.64
CA THR A 351 15.86 20.64 16.42
C THR A 351 14.50 21.12 15.90
N LYS A 352 14.31 21.19 14.57
CA LYS A 352 13.01 21.53 13.97
C LYS A 352 11.93 20.53 14.38
N ALA A 353 12.19 19.22 14.28
CA ALA A 353 11.24 18.19 14.68
C ALA A 353 10.88 18.24 16.18
N GLN A 354 11.84 18.63 17.04
CA GLN A 354 11.64 18.78 18.48
C GLN A 354 10.78 19.99 18.85
N THR A 355 11.02 21.17 18.26
CA THR A 355 10.37 22.44 18.65
C THR A 355 8.90 22.56 18.23
N GLN A 356 8.44 21.72 17.31
CA GLN A 356 7.04 21.63 16.89
C GLN A 356 6.14 21.00 17.98
N LYS A 357 4.82 21.13 17.81
CA LYS A 357 3.78 20.38 18.52
C LYS A 357 2.98 19.55 17.52
N ALA A 358 2.38 18.45 17.97
CA ALA A 358 1.49 17.61 17.14
C ALA A 358 0.40 18.40 16.39
N ILE A 359 -0.23 19.40 17.02
CA ILE A 359 -1.35 20.14 16.43
C ILE A 359 -0.95 21.06 15.26
N ASP A 360 0.33 21.47 15.17
CA ASP A 360 0.77 22.56 14.29
C ASP A 360 0.64 22.25 12.77
N TYR A 361 0.56 20.98 12.38
CA TYR A 361 0.56 20.53 10.97
C TYR A 361 -0.51 19.47 10.63
N LEU A 362 -1.34 19.10 11.60
CA LEU A 362 -2.49 18.22 11.40
C LEU A 362 -3.57 18.90 10.53
N PRO A 363 -4.54 18.13 10.00
CA PRO A 363 -5.79 18.71 9.50
C PRO A 363 -6.51 19.54 10.58
N PRO A 364 -7.42 20.46 10.19
CA PRO A 364 -8.36 21.05 11.14
C PRO A 364 -9.32 19.99 11.71
N ASP A 365 -9.97 20.34 12.83
CA ASP A 365 -11.07 19.58 13.45
C ASP A 365 -10.76 18.12 13.84
N VAL A 366 -9.47 17.83 14.11
CA VAL A 366 -9.01 16.51 14.54
C VAL A 366 -9.33 16.27 16.02
N HIS A 367 -9.89 15.09 16.32
CA HIS A 367 -10.28 14.69 17.68
C HIS A 367 -9.07 14.61 18.64
N GLN A 368 -9.25 15.05 19.89
CA GLN A 368 -8.19 15.15 20.90
C GLN A 368 -7.35 13.86 21.05
N ASN A 369 -7.99 12.69 21.10
CA ASN A 369 -7.31 11.39 21.19
C ASN A 369 -6.34 11.15 20.00
N VAL A 370 -6.71 11.58 18.79
CA VAL A 370 -5.89 11.43 17.59
C VAL A 370 -4.71 12.41 17.61
N ILE A 371 -4.89 13.61 18.18
CA ILE A 371 -3.79 14.56 18.44
C ILE A 371 -2.81 13.96 19.46
N ALA A 372 -3.31 13.36 20.55
CA ALA A 372 -2.50 12.71 21.56
C ALA A 372 -1.73 11.49 21.00
N GLY A 373 -2.38 10.67 20.18
CA GLY A 373 -1.74 9.57 19.45
C GLY A 373 -0.66 10.04 18.48
N PHE A 374 -0.89 11.15 17.75
CA PHE A 374 0.14 11.71 16.88
C PHE A 374 1.31 12.31 17.66
N GLU A 375 1.10 12.95 18.81
CA GLU A 375 2.21 13.40 19.68
C GLU A 375 3.04 12.21 20.19
N ALA A 376 2.40 11.12 20.61
CA ALA A 376 3.10 9.89 21.00
C ALA A 376 3.96 9.32 19.85
N GLN A 377 3.44 9.32 18.62
CA GLN A 377 4.21 8.95 17.42
C GLN A 377 5.35 9.92 17.13
N ARG A 378 5.14 11.24 17.26
CA ARG A 378 6.17 12.28 17.04
C ARG A 378 7.40 12.04 17.93
N GLN A 379 7.18 11.68 19.19
CA GLN A 379 8.26 11.34 20.12
C GLN A 379 9.05 10.08 19.72
N LEU A 380 8.42 9.12 19.02
CA LEU A 380 9.11 7.96 18.45
C LEU A 380 9.87 8.32 17.15
N LEU A 381 9.31 9.18 16.30
CA LEU A 381 9.95 9.66 15.08
C LEU A 381 11.20 10.51 15.38
N ILE A 382 11.14 11.42 16.37
CA ILE A 382 12.30 12.22 16.81
C ILE A 382 13.45 11.31 17.26
N LYS A 383 13.14 10.30 18.09
CA LYS A 383 14.14 9.30 18.51
C LYS A 383 14.69 8.50 17.33
N ALA A 384 13.86 8.21 16.33
CA ALA A 384 14.30 7.51 15.12
C ALA A 384 15.22 8.36 14.22
N LEU A 385 15.01 9.68 14.15
CA LEU A 385 15.92 10.60 13.45
C LEU A 385 17.27 10.78 14.17
N GLN A 386 17.33 10.50 15.48
CA GLN A 386 18.55 10.57 16.28
C GLN A 386 19.37 9.26 16.29
N ASP A 387 18.77 8.15 15.89
CA ASP A 387 19.38 6.81 15.95
C ASP A 387 20.16 6.51 14.65
N PRO A 388 21.51 6.42 14.68
CA PRO A 388 22.30 6.16 13.48
C PRO A 388 22.10 4.76 12.88
N LYS A 389 21.37 3.86 13.58
CA LYS A 389 20.99 2.52 13.07
C LYS A 389 19.63 2.51 12.37
N ARG A 390 18.94 3.66 12.28
CA ARG A 390 17.62 3.76 11.62
C ARG A 390 17.68 4.64 10.39
N ALA A 391 17.20 4.09 9.28
CA ALA A 391 16.93 4.85 8.08
C ALA A 391 16.01 6.05 8.36
N ALA A 392 16.37 7.20 7.80
CA ALA A 392 15.58 8.43 7.81
C ALA A 392 15.04 8.77 6.40
N TYR A 393 15.84 8.48 5.38
CA TYR A 393 15.42 8.54 3.98
C TYR A 393 15.88 7.28 3.23
N GLU A 394 15.35 7.07 2.04
CA GLU A 394 15.83 6.09 1.07
C GLU A 394 16.32 6.81 -0.21
N LEU A 395 17.32 6.20 -0.85
CA LEU A 395 17.89 6.59 -2.13
C LEU A 395 17.82 5.37 -3.06
N LEU A 396 16.87 5.42 -3.99
CA LEU A 396 16.63 4.41 -5.01
C LEU A 396 17.48 4.69 -6.24
N ASN A 397 18.27 3.72 -6.72
CA ASN A 397 18.93 3.75 -8.03
C ASN A 397 18.17 2.89 -9.04
N PHE A 398 17.75 3.50 -10.15
CA PHE A 398 17.05 2.83 -11.23
C PHE A 398 17.98 2.26 -12.32
N ASN A 399 19.29 2.32 -12.12
CA ASN A 399 20.39 1.80 -12.98
C ASN A 399 20.57 2.58 -14.28
N TYR A 400 19.49 2.92 -14.99
CA TYR A 400 19.48 3.94 -16.05
C TYR A 400 19.55 5.37 -15.47
N GLY A 401 20.17 5.53 -14.30
CA GLY A 401 20.56 6.81 -13.70
C GLY A 401 19.50 7.79 -13.22
N ALA A 402 18.21 7.45 -13.31
CA ALA A 402 17.22 8.11 -12.47
C ALA A 402 17.50 7.70 -11.01
N PHE A 403 17.52 8.66 -10.09
CA PHE A 403 17.41 8.36 -8.66
C PHE A 403 16.01 8.75 -8.17
N SER A 404 15.60 8.22 -7.03
CA SER A 404 14.49 8.81 -6.25
C SER A 404 14.90 8.90 -4.78
N ASN A 405 14.54 10.02 -4.15
CA ASN A 405 14.73 10.22 -2.72
C ASN A 405 13.38 10.11 -2.02
N VAL A 406 13.35 9.43 -0.89
CA VAL A 406 12.10 9.06 -0.24
C VAL A 406 12.18 9.29 1.26
N ASN A 407 11.17 9.92 1.85
CA ASN A 407 11.12 10.11 3.30
C ASN A 407 10.55 8.87 4.00
N MET A 408 11.39 8.19 4.79
CA MET A 408 11.06 6.94 5.48
C MET A 408 10.57 7.16 6.92
N ARG A 409 10.48 8.43 7.35
CA ARG A 409 10.04 8.85 8.70
C ARG A 409 9.08 10.05 8.62
N PRO A 410 7.98 9.98 7.83
CA PRO A 410 7.09 11.11 7.62
C PRO A 410 6.48 11.63 8.93
N PHE A 411 6.56 12.94 9.15
CA PHE A 411 5.86 13.68 10.21
C PHE A 411 4.52 14.23 9.71
N SER A 412 4.33 14.42 8.39
CA SER A 412 3.02 14.73 7.81
C SER A 412 2.02 13.60 8.13
N ARG A 413 0.75 13.96 8.28
CA ARG A 413 -0.34 12.99 8.47
C ARG A 413 -1.48 13.32 7.53
N SER A 414 -1.85 12.31 6.76
CA SER A 414 -2.79 12.35 5.65
C SER A 414 -4.17 11.83 6.12
N THR A 415 -5.22 11.94 5.29
CA THR A 415 -6.55 11.39 5.65
C THR A 415 -7.24 10.67 4.49
N VAL A 416 -8.11 9.73 4.86
CA VAL A 416 -9.05 9.01 3.97
C VAL A 416 -10.46 9.22 4.50
N LYS A 417 -11.27 9.98 3.76
CA LYS A 417 -12.66 10.29 4.10
C LYS A 417 -13.62 9.68 3.09
N LEU A 418 -14.86 9.44 3.51
CA LEU A 418 -15.92 9.11 2.55
C LEU A 418 -16.26 10.32 1.68
N SER A 419 -16.45 10.08 0.39
CA SER A 419 -17.00 11.04 -0.59
C SER A 419 -18.52 11.07 -0.54
N SER A 420 -19.16 9.93 -0.28
CA SER A 420 -20.60 9.78 -0.04
C SER A 420 -20.88 8.53 0.81
N SER A 421 -22.14 8.22 1.06
CA SER A 421 -22.59 6.94 1.65
C SER A 421 -22.80 5.82 0.62
N ARG A 422 -22.41 6.00 -0.64
CA ARG A 422 -22.40 4.96 -1.68
C ARG A 422 -21.08 4.17 -1.63
N PRO A 423 -21.09 2.83 -1.68
CA PRO A 423 -19.88 2.03 -1.53
C PRO A 423 -18.94 2.08 -2.74
N PHE A 424 -19.48 2.29 -3.94
CA PHE A 424 -18.68 2.30 -5.18
C PHE A 424 -18.10 3.67 -5.54
N ASP A 425 -18.41 4.73 -4.77
CA ASP A 425 -17.69 5.99 -4.89
C ASP A 425 -16.28 5.83 -4.28
N PRO A 426 -15.21 6.30 -4.95
CA PRO A 426 -13.87 6.25 -4.37
C PRO A 426 -13.76 7.18 -3.15
N PRO A 427 -12.96 6.83 -2.14
CA PRO A 427 -12.78 7.66 -0.95
C PRO A 427 -11.96 8.91 -1.29
N LEU A 428 -12.21 10.00 -0.55
CA LEU A 428 -11.42 11.22 -0.62
C LEU A 428 -10.10 11.02 0.12
N ILE A 429 -9.01 10.93 -0.63
CA ILE A 429 -7.65 10.86 -0.08
C ILE A 429 -7.07 12.27 -0.09
N ASP A 430 -6.78 12.82 1.11
CA ASP A 430 -5.97 14.03 1.27
C ASP A 430 -4.54 13.60 1.66
N PRO A 431 -3.59 13.52 0.71
CA PRO A 431 -2.28 12.91 0.94
C PRO A 431 -1.32 13.81 1.73
N ARG A 432 -1.53 15.13 1.79
CA ARG A 432 -0.81 16.08 2.67
C ARG A 432 0.74 15.98 2.67
N TYR A 433 1.37 15.47 1.61
CA TYR A 433 2.83 15.28 1.59
C TYR A 433 3.58 16.58 1.86
N GLY A 434 4.44 16.60 2.88
CA GLY A 434 5.17 17.79 3.28
C GLY A 434 4.34 18.85 4.01
N SER A 435 3.16 18.50 4.56
CA SER A 435 2.40 19.41 5.43
C SER A 435 3.16 19.72 6.72
N ASN A 436 3.99 18.79 7.21
CA ASN A 436 5.03 19.10 8.18
C ASN A 436 6.35 19.45 7.46
N PRO A 437 6.97 20.62 7.72
CA PRO A 437 8.20 21.03 7.05
C PRO A 437 9.44 20.18 7.36
N VAL A 438 9.43 19.34 8.41
CA VAL A 438 10.53 18.37 8.67
C VAL A 438 10.74 17.44 7.48
N ASP A 439 9.64 16.99 6.86
CA ASP A 439 9.68 16.06 5.72
C ASP A 439 10.33 16.71 4.48
N LEU A 440 10.07 18.00 4.28
CA LEU A 440 10.64 18.78 3.19
C LEU A 440 12.13 19.03 3.40
N GLU A 441 12.59 19.20 4.64
CA GLU A 441 14.02 19.35 4.97
C GLU A 441 14.79 18.04 4.80
N VAL A 442 14.20 16.89 5.16
CA VAL A 442 14.79 15.56 4.92
C VAL A 442 14.96 15.33 3.43
N LEU A 443 13.91 15.56 2.63
CA LEU A 443 13.96 15.42 1.17
C LEU A 443 14.96 16.39 0.53
N LEU A 444 14.98 17.66 0.95
CA LEU A 444 15.96 18.66 0.53
C LEU A 444 17.40 18.19 0.81
N ALA A 445 17.65 17.74 2.04
CA ALA A 445 18.97 17.29 2.46
C ALA A 445 19.43 16.06 1.64
N SER A 446 18.55 15.09 1.40
CA SER A 446 18.86 13.92 0.58
C SER A 446 19.11 14.26 -0.90
N ILE A 447 18.33 15.15 -1.50
CA ILE A 447 18.54 15.59 -2.88
C ILE A 447 19.85 16.39 -3.03
N VAL A 448 20.22 17.17 -2.00
CA VAL A 448 21.54 17.82 -1.94
C VAL A 448 22.67 16.79 -1.79
N TYR A 449 22.48 15.70 -1.04
CA TYR A 449 23.47 14.63 -0.89
C TYR A 449 23.74 13.86 -2.19
N ASN A 450 22.75 13.69 -3.08
CA ASN A 450 22.95 13.05 -4.39
C ASN A 450 24.07 13.71 -5.24
N ARG A 451 24.34 15.01 -5.05
CA ARG A 451 25.46 15.71 -5.70
C ARG A 451 26.82 15.13 -5.32
N GLN A 452 26.94 14.62 -4.10
CA GLN A 452 28.14 13.94 -3.62
C GLN A 452 28.23 12.55 -4.28
N VAL A 453 27.12 11.80 -4.33
CA VAL A 453 27.04 10.48 -4.98
C VAL A 453 27.50 10.55 -6.44
N LEU A 454 26.95 11.48 -7.23
CA LEU A 454 27.38 11.70 -8.62
C LEU A 454 28.75 12.36 -8.77
N GLY A 455 29.27 12.97 -7.70
CA GLY A 455 30.61 13.53 -7.63
C GLY A 455 31.72 12.48 -7.46
N THR A 456 31.37 11.23 -7.15
CA THR A 456 32.34 10.14 -6.94
C THR A 456 33.05 9.67 -8.21
N THR A 457 34.11 8.88 -8.04
CA THR A 457 34.91 8.34 -9.14
C THR A 457 34.14 7.34 -9.99
N SER A 458 33.37 6.43 -9.37
CA SER A 458 32.58 5.41 -10.08
C SER A 458 31.40 6.02 -10.85
N MET A 459 30.63 6.93 -10.25
CA MET A 459 29.47 7.52 -10.95
C MET A 459 29.88 8.35 -12.18
N LYS A 460 31.06 8.98 -12.16
CA LYS A 460 31.58 9.72 -13.32
C LYS A 460 31.83 8.84 -14.55
N LEU A 461 32.04 7.53 -14.40
CA LEU A 461 32.22 6.60 -15.52
C LEU A 461 30.96 6.50 -16.41
N LEU A 462 29.78 6.79 -15.84
CA LEU A 462 28.48 6.73 -16.51
C LEU A 462 28.09 8.06 -17.18
N GLU A 463 28.94 9.09 -17.03
CA GLU A 463 28.74 10.47 -17.53
C GLU A 463 27.35 11.04 -17.16
N PRO A 464 27.10 11.29 -15.84
CA PRO A 464 25.77 11.60 -15.33
C PRO A 464 25.33 13.05 -15.61
N LEU A 465 24.22 13.19 -16.33
CA LEU A 465 23.57 14.43 -16.73
C LEU A 465 22.47 14.81 -15.72
N GLN A 466 22.82 15.65 -14.74
CA GLN A 466 21.82 16.18 -13.80
C GLN A 466 20.87 17.19 -14.46
N LEU A 467 19.69 16.70 -14.84
CA LEU A 467 18.59 17.50 -15.38
C LEU A 467 17.79 18.22 -14.28
N ASN A 468 17.23 17.48 -13.33
CA ASN A 468 16.26 17.98 -12.36
C ASN A 468 16.51 17.44 -10.93
N PRO A 469 16.54 18.31 -9.89
CA PRO A 469 16.71 19.77 -10.01
C PRO A 469 18.07 20.09 -10.67
N ARG A 470 18.23 21.29 -11.26
CA ARG A 470 19.46 21.68 -11.96
C ARG A 470 20.72 21.54 -11.08
N PRO A 471 21.93 21.28 -11.64
CA PRO A 471 23.12 20.93 -10.85
C PRO A 471 23.40 21.90 -9.70
N ASN A 472 23.33 23.20 -9.98
CA ASN A 472 23.61 24.29 -9.04
C ASN A 472 22.32 24.92 -8.46
N ALA A 473 21.21 24.18 -8.38
CA ALA A 473 19.96 24.66 -7.79
C ALA A 473 20.13 25.11 -6.33
N THR A 474 19.51 26.24 -5.98
CA THR A 474 19.45 26.72 -4.59
C THR A 474 18.52 25.86 -3.74
N ASP A 475 18.65 25.91 -2.40
CA ASP A 475 17.72 25.23 -1.49
C ASP A 475 16.25 25.59 -1.76
N GLN A 476 15.96 26.85 -2.09
CA GLN A 476 14.62 27.31 -2.44
C GLN A 476 14.11 26.68 -3.75
N GLU A 477 14.98 26.55 -4.76
CA GLU A 477 14.65 25.88 -6.02
C GLU A 477 14.42 24.37 -5.82
N ILE A 478 15.22 23.71 -4.96
CA ILE A 478 15.05 22.30 -4.62
C ILE A 478 13.76 22.09 -3.82
N LEU A 479 13.45 22.95 -2.85
CA LEU A 479 12.17 22.90 -2.10
C LEU A 479 10.95 23.13 -3.00
N GLN A 480 11.06 24.03 -4.00
CA GLN A 480 9.99 24.24 -4.97
C GLN A 480 9.85 23.03 -5.92
N PHE A 481 10.97 22.41 -6.31
CA PHE A 481 10.97 21.17 -7.09
C PHE A 481 10.32 20.02 -6.32
N ILE A 482 10.68 19.82 -5.04
CA ILE A 482 10.07 18.82 -4.14
C ILE A 482 8.55 19.04 -4.10
N LYS A 483 8.08 20.24 -3.76
CA LYS A 483 6.64 20.55 -3.67
C LYS A 483 5.86 20.31 -4.97
N ALA A 484 6.52 20.37 -6.12
CA ALA A 484 5.91 20.13 -7.43
C ALA A 484 5.96 18.66 -7.89
N ASN A 485 6.84 17.82 -7.32
CA ASN A 485 7.11 16.46 -7.79
C ASN A 485 6.96 15.36 -6.71
N ILE A 486 6.61 15.74 -5.47
CA ILE A 486 6.39 14.81 -4.35
C ILE A 486 5.15 13.94 -4.59
N GLN A 487 5.30 12.64 -4.44
CA GLN A 487 4.28 11.63 -4.76
C GLN A 487 4.36 10.41 -3.82
N THR A 488 3.45 9.47 -4.02
CA THR A 488 3.42 8.19 -3.31
C THR A 488 4.57 7.27 -3.73
N GLU A 489 5.09 6.48 -2.80
CA GLU A 489 5.87 5.27 -3.08
C GLU A 489 4.97 4.01 -3.16
N PHE A 490 3.65 4.17 -3.05
CA PHE A 490 2.66 3.10 -2.93
C PHE A 490 2.78 2.31 -1.60
N HIS A 491 3.13 3.01 -0.51
CA HIS A 491 3.18 2.48 0.86
C HIS A 491 2.11 3.06 1.82
N PRO A 492 0.83 3.24 1.40
CA PRO A 492 -0.21 3.75 2.28
C PRO A 492 -0.48 2.79 3.46
N SER A 493 -0.52 3.35 4.66
CA SER A 493 -0.57 2.62 5.94
C SER A 493 -1.23 3.45 7.06
N GLY A 494 -1.52 2.84 8.20
CA GLY A 494 -1.85 3.53 9.45
C GLY A 494 -3.26 4.11 9.61
N THR A 495 -4.14 3.95 8.62
CA THR A 495 -5.52 4.47 8.59
C THR A 495 -6.50 3.84 9.57
N CYS A 496 -6.13 2.74 10.22
CA CYS A 496 -6.88 2.06 11.27
C CYS A 496 -5.90 1.59 12.35
N ALA A 497 -5.08 2.51 12.84
CA ALA A 497 -3.90 2.23 13.66
C ALA A 497 -4.16 1.33 14.88
N MET A 498 -3.24 0.39 15.10
CA MET A 498 -3.10 -0.39 16.33
C MET A 498 -2.49 0.50 17.43
N LEU A 499 -3.35 1.19 18.18
CA LEU A 499 -3.02 2.10 19.27
C LEU A 499 -4.07 1.96 20.38
N PRO A 500 -3.79 2.40 21.61
CA PRO A 500 -4.82 2.65 22.62
C PRO A 500 -5.94 3.59 22.12
N LEU A 501 -7.16 3.39 22.59
CA LEU A 501 -8.36 4.14 22.16
C LEU A 501 -8.32 5.63 22.59
N ASP A 502 -7.69 5.92 23.73
CA ASP A 502 -7.37 7.26 24.21
C ASP A 502 -6.26 7.96 23.39
N LEU A 503 -5.49 7.18 22.61
CA LEU A 503 -4.55 7.64 21.59
C LEU A 503 -5.12 7.52 20.16
N GLY A 504 -6.44 7.40 20.03
CA GLY A 504 -7.14 7.41 18.74
C GLY A 504 -6.98 6.14 17.91
N GLY A 505 -6.65 5.00 18.54
CA GLY A 505 -6.57 3.71 17.87
C GLY A 505 -7.92 3.16 17.41
N VAL A 506 -7.84 2.23 16.45
CA VAL A 506 -9.00 1.52 15.87
C VAL A 506 -8.99 0.04 16.23
N VAL A 507 -7.81 -0.56 16.41
CA VAL A 507 -7.65 -1.97 16.82
C VAL A 507 -6.73 -2.14 18.03
N ASP A 508 -6.98 -3.20 18.80
CA ASP A 508 -6.16 -3.62 19.93
C ASP A 508 -4.89 -4.40 19.49
N PRO A 509 -3.98 -4.81 20.41
CA PRO A 509 -2.80 -5.61 20.08
C PRO A 509 -3.07 -7.01 19.49
N GLN A 510 -4.31 -7.48 19.55
CA GLN A 510 -4.85 -8.71 18.96
C GLN A 510 -5.54 -8.45 17.61
N LEU A 511 -5.52 -7.19 17.14
CA LEU A 511 -6.11 -6.66 15.92
C LEU A 511 -7.66 -6.68 15.88
N LEU A 512 -8.32 -6.81 17.02
CA LEU A 512 -9.78 -6.69 17.15
C LEU A 512 -10.21 -5.21 17.09
N VAL A 513 -11.30 -4.91 16.38
CA VAL A 513 -11.82 -3.53 16.26
C VAL A 513 -12.54 -3.11 17.54
N TYR A 514 -12.15 -1.96 18.10
CA TYR A 514 -12.74 -1.45 19.35
C TYR A 514 -14.26 -1.26 19.25
N GLY A 515 -14.97 -1.59 20.33
CA GLY A 515 -16.44 -1.59 20.40
C GLY A 515 -17.13 -2.79 19.74
N THR A 516 -16.37 -3.71 19.13
CA THR A 516 -16.91 -4.87 18.41
C THR A 516 -16.38 -6.20 18.96
N GLN A 517 -16.99 -7.30 18.51
CA GLN A 517 -16.47 -8.66 18.64
C GLN A 517 -16.68 -9.40 17.31
N ASN A 518 -15.88 -10.46 17.07
CA ASN A 518 -15.76 -11.18 15.80
C ASN A 518 -15.17 -10.37 14.61
N LEU A 519 -14.61 -9.17 14.82
CA LEU A 519 -14.11 -8.32 13.73
C LEU A 519 -12.65 -7.95 13.93
N ARG A 520 -11.78 -8.31 12.96
CA ARG A 520 -10.36 -7.93 12.94
C ARG A 520 -9.99 -7.17 11.67
N ILE A 521 -8.85 -6.48 11.73
CA ILE A 521 -8.20 -5.87 10.56
C ILE A 521 -6.80 -6.46 10.40
N VAL A 522 -6.45 -6.91 9.20
CA VAL A 522 -5.17 -7.58 8.90
C VAL A 522 -4.62 -7.07 7.56
N ASP A 523 -4.32 -5.78 7.52
CA ASP A 523 -3.56 -5.13 6.42
C ASP A 523 -2.76 -3.91 6.92
N ALA A 524 -2.08 -3.21 6.01
CA ALA A 524 -1.22 -2.06 6.33
C ALA A 524 -1.91 -0.89 7.07
N SER A 525 -3.24 -0.81 7.08
CA SER A 525 -3.99 0.17 7.87
C SER A 525 -3.66 0.13 9.36
N ILE A 526 -3.25 -1.03 9.91
CA ILE A 526 -3.02 -1.19 11.35
C ILE A 526 -1.67 -0.65 11.83
N MET A 527 -0.73 -0.34 10.93
CA MET A 527 0.63 0.10 11.31
C MET A 527 0.59 1.49 11.98
N PRO A 528 0.85 1.63 13.30
CA PRO A 528 0.68 2.91 13.98
C PRO A 528 1.69 3.96 13.52
N VAL A 529 2.91 3.53 13.22
CA VAL A 529 3.97 4.30 12.56
C VAL A 529 4.48 3.47 11.39
N ILE A 530 4.68 4.10 10.23
CA ILE A 530 5.22 3.41 9.05
C ILE A 530 6.68 2.95 9.29
N PRO A 531 7.03 1.67 9.02
CA PRO A 531 8.40 1.18 9.11
C PRO A 531 9.23 1.65 7.90
N ALA A 532 10.51 1.95 8.12
CA ALA A 532 11.43 2.35 7.04
C ALA A 532 11.90 1.11 6.26
N SER A 533 11.01 0.61 5.42
CA SER A 533 11.12 -0.61 4.61
C SER A 533 9.94 -0.67 3.63
N HIS A 534 10.11 -1.31 2.47
CA HIS A 534 8.96 -1.70 1.65
C HIS A 534 7.98 -2.57 2.46
N LEU A 535 6.67 -2.30 2.37
CA LEU A 535 5.71 -2.82 3.36
C LEU A 535 5.35 -4.32 3.22
N GLN A 536 5.68 -4.97 2.11
CA GLN A 536 5.20 -6.34 1.80
C GLN A 536 5.56 -7.37 2.88
N ALA A 537 6.83 -7.43 3.30
CA ALA A 537 7.28 -8.37 4.33
C ALA A 537 6.61 -8.10 5.69
N VAL A 538 6.31 -6.83 5.99
CA VAL A 538 5.62 -6.42 7.21
C VAL A 538 4.15 -6.84 7.19
N VAL A 539 3.47 -6.74 6.04
CA VAL A 539 2.09 -7.23 5.88
C VAL A 539 2.02 -8.76 6.03
N TYR A 540 2.96 -9.51 5.44
CA TYR A 540 3.06 -10.96 5.68
C TYR A 540 3.32 -11.28 7.16
N GLY A 541 4.26 -10.58 7.82
CA GLY A 541 4.54 -10.76 9.25
C GLY A 541 3.35 -10.40 10.17
N VAL A 542 2.47 -9.50 9.75
CA VAL A 542 1.20 -9.19 10.43
C VAL A 542 0.18 -10.32 10.20
N ALA A 543 0.02 -10.82 8.97
CA ALA A 543 -0.88 -11.93 8.67
C ALA A 543 -0.47 -13.24 9.39
N GLU A 544 0.83 -13.56 9.40
CA GLU A 544 1.37 -14.76 10.04
C GLU A 544 1.26 -14.78 11.56
N LYS A 545 1.11 -13.60 12.20
CA LYS A 545 0.80 -13.42 13.63
C LYS A 545 -0.68 -13.72 13.95
N VAL A 546 -1.58 -13.59 12.99
CA VAL A 546 -3.03 -13.88 13.15
C VAL A 546 -3.36 -15.31 12.73
N GLY A 547 -2.61 -15.85 11.76
CA GLY A 547 -2.67 -17.27 11.35
C GLY A 547 -1.83 -18.22 12.22
N SER A 548 -1.60 -17.88 13.49
CA SER A 548 -0.90 -18.71 14.50
C SER A 548 -1.68 -18.74 15.81
#